data_AF-A0A930R3U1-F1
#
_entry.id   AF-A0A930R3U1-F1
#
_cell.length_a   1.000
_cell.length_b   1.000
_cell.length_c   1.000
_cell.angle_alpha   90.00
_cell.angle_beta   90.00
_cell.angle_gamma   90.00
#
_symmetry.space_group_name_H-M   'P 1'
#
loop_
_entity.id
_entity.type
_entity.pdbx_description
1 polymer ?
#
loop_
_entity_poly.entity_id
_entity_poly.type
_entity_poly.pdbx_seq_one_letter_code
_entity_poly.pdbx_strand_id
1 'polypeptide(L)'
;HMNDLCETEAIKTVWGAAAKDVAVSSIKSMTGHLLGAAGSVELIASALAVENDMLPPTINYETPDEGLDLDYVPNKARAKTVRAAISNSFGFGGHNACLVVKKYAKES
;
A
#
# COMPACT_ATOMS: atom_id res chain seq x y z
N HIS A 1 13.57 -4.59 -3.59
CA HIS A 1 13.76 -4.44 -5.05
C HIS A 1 12.90 -5.41 -5.87
N MET A 2 13.16 -6.73 -5.95
CA MET A 2 12.35 -7.63 -6.82
C MET A 2 10.86 -7.64 -6.46
N ASN A 3 10.51 -7.73 -5.17
CA ASN A 3 9.11 -7.66 -4.74
C ASN A 3 8.46 -6.34 -5.12
N ASP A 4 9.13 -5.22 -4.80
CA ASP A 4 8.61 -3.86 -5.01
C ASP A 4 8.38 -3.55 -6.50
N LEU A 5 9.26 -4.05 -7.37
CA LEU A 5 9.12 -3.94 -8.82
C LEU A 5 7.93 -4.77 -9.32
N CYS A 6 7.82 -6.03 -8.89
CA CYS A 6 6.67 -6.88 -9.24
C CYS A 6 5.33 -6.28 -8.78
N GLU A 7 5.28 -5.70 -7.57
CA GLU A 7 4.08 -5.02 -7.08
C GLU A 7 3.75 -3.78 -7.91
N THR A 8 4.77 -2.98 -8.25
CA THR A 8 4.61 -1.79 -9.09
C THR A 8 4.05 -2.14 -10.46
N GLU A 9 4.62 -3.16 -11.11
CA GLU A 9 4.14 -3.62 -12.42
C GLU A 9 2.76 -4.28 -12.34
N ALA A 10 2.44 -5.00 -11.26
CA ALA A 10 1.10 -5.52 -11.03
C ALA A 10 0.06 -4.39 -10.89
N ILE A 11 0.37 -3.32 -10.15
CA ILE A 11 -0.48 -2.14 -10.02
C ILE A 11 -0.66 -1.46 -11.38
N LYS A 12 0.41 -1.25 -12.15
CA LYS A 12 0.32 -0.68 -13.50
C LYS A 12 -0.53 -1.55 -14.44
N THR A 13 -0.41 -2.87 -14.34
CA THR A 13 -1.18 -3.81 -15.16
C THR A 13 -2.68 -3.73 -14.85
N VAL A 14 -3.04 -3.67 -13.56
CA VAL A 14 -4.46 -3.67 -13.15
C VAL A 14 -5.12 -2.30 -13.35
N TRP A 15 -4.42 -1.20 -13.07
CA TRP A 15 -4.99 0.15 -13.14
C TRP A 15 -4.68 0.89 -14.44
N GLY A 16 -3.74 0.41 -15.26
CA GLY A 16 -3.32 1.07 -16.49
C GLY A 16 -2.92 2.53 -16.26
N ALA A 17 -3.46 3.44 -17.07
CA ALA A 17 -3.19 4.88 -16.96
C ALA A 17 -3.61 5.50 -15.60
N ALA A 18 -4.51 4.85 -14.85
CA ALA A 18 -4.94 5.32 -13.53
C ALA A 18 -3.95 4.97 -12.41
N ALA A 19 -2.93 4.14 -12.69
CA ALA A 19 -1.92 3.76 -11.70
C ALA A 19 -1.17 4.97 -11.12
N LYS A 20 -0.97 6.03 -11.93
CA LYS A 20 -0.34 7.29 -11.50
C LYS A 20 -1.11 8.04 -10.40
N ASP A 21 -2.41 7.75 -10.24
CA ASP A 21 -3.28 8.39 -9.25
C ASP A 21 -3.39 7.56 -7.95
N VAL A 22 -2.82 6.35 -7.94
CA VAL A 22 -2.77 5.44 -6.80
C VAL A 22 -1.60 5.82 -5.90
N ALA A 23 -1.90 6.04 -4.63
CA ALA A 23 -0.87 6.16 -3.61
C ALA A 23 -0.55 4.77 -3.03
N VAL A 24 0.72 4.44 -2.94
CA VAL A 24 1.25 3.17 -2.42
C VAL A 24 2.09 3.48 -1.18
N SER A 25 2.04 2.64 -0.16
CA SER A 25 2.91 2.82 1.02
C SER A 25 3.22 1.47 1.64
N SER A 26 4.43 1.31 2.17
CA SER A 26 4.83 0.09 2.89
C SER A 26 5.11 0.40 4.36
N ILE A 27 4.21 -0.04 5.25
CA ILE A 27 4.42 0.12 6.70
C ILE A 27 5.55 -0.77 7.23
N LYS A 28 6.00 -1.77 6.45
CA LYS A 28 7.19 -2.56 6.75
C LYS A 28 8.44 -1.70 6.88
N SER A 29 8.47 -0.52 6.26
CA SER A 29 9.52 0.49 6.48
C SER A 29 9.66 0.91 7.94
N MET A 30 8.59 0.81 8.74
CA MET A 30 8.53 1.15 10.16
C MET A 30 8.46 -0.10 11.05
N THR A 31 7.66 -1.09 10.67
CA THR A 31 7.37 -2.26 11.52
C THR A 31 8.32 -3.44 11.28
N GLY A 32 9.13 -3.38 10.23
CA GLY A 32 9.83 -4.55 9.71
C GLY A 32 8.87 -5.59 9.10
N HIS A 33 9.44 -6.71 8.66
CA HIS A 33 8.69 -7.79 8.04
C HIS A 33 8.27 -8.85 9.08
N LEU A 34 7.00 -8.82 9.49
CA LEU A 34 6.45 -9.66 10.56
C LEU A 34 6.04 -11.08 10.10
N LEU A 35 6.54 -11.55 8.95
CA LEU A 35 6.21 -12.86 8.36
C LEU A 35 4.69 -13.07 8.29
N GLY A 36 4.19 -14.19 8.83
CA GLY A 36 2.76 -14.51 8.80
C GLY A 36 1.85 -13.48 9.49
N ALA A 37 2.37 -12.64 10.39
CA ALA A 37 1.60 -11.57 11.03
C ALA A 37 1.54 -10.29 10.20
N ALA A 38 2.39 -10.14 9.16
CA ALA A 38 2.48 -8.90 8.37
C ALA A 38 1.12 -8.54 7.76
N GLY A 39 0.43 -9.49 7.12
CA GLY A 39 -0.85 -9.23 6.45
C GLY A 39 -1.93 -8.68 7.40
N SER A 40 -2.01 -9.18 8.63
CA SER A 40 -2.98 -8.68 9.62
C SER A 40 -2.67 -7.25 10.08
N VAL A 41 -1.40 -6.94 10.33
CA VAL A 41 -0.97 -5.60 10.74
C VAL A 41 -1.15 -4.58 9.62
N GLU A 42 -0.86 -4.98 8.38
CA GLU A 42 -1.05 -4.17 7.17
C GLU A 42 -2.53 -3.90 6.89
N LEU A 43 -3.40 -4.90 7.11
CA LEU A 43 -4.84 -4.72 7.00
C LEU A 43 -5.37 -3.72 8.04
N ILE A 44 -4.92 -3.83 9.29
CA ILE A 44 -5.29 -2.88 10.36
C ILE A 44 -4.85 -1.47 9.98
N ALA A 45 -3.61 -1.29 9.52
CA ALA A 45 -3.12 0.01 9.08
C ALA A 45 -3.91 0.56 7.88
N SER A 46 -4.28 -0.30 6.93
CA SER A 46 -5.12 0.08 5.79
C SER A 46 -6.51 0.52 6.22
N ALA A 47 -7.13 -0.18 7.19
CA ALA A 47 -8.42 0.21 7.75
C ALA A 47 -8.34 1.56 8.47
N LEU A 48 -7.29 1.79 9.27
CA LEU A 48 -7.06 3.08 9.94
C LEU A 48 -6.77 4.20 8.95
N ALA A 49 -6.05 3.94 7.86
CA ALA A 49 -5.81 4.93 6.80
C ALA A 49 -7.11 5.36 6.12
N VAL A 50 -7.99 4.39 5.85
CA VAL A 50 -9.35 4.63 5.35
C VAL A 50 -10.14 5.45 6.35
N GLU A 51 -10.22 5.02 7.61
CA GLU A 51 -10.98 5.69 8.67
C GLU A 51 -10.56 7.16 8.85
N ASN A 52 -9.25 7.40 8.95
CA ASN A 52 -8.69 8.69 9.35
C ASN A 52 -8.33 9.63 8.19
N ASP A 53 -8.56 9.24 6.93
CA ASP A 53 -8.17 10.02 5.74
C ASP A 53 -6.69 10.43 5.74
N MET A 54 -5.84 9.48 6.14
CA MET A 54 -4.40 9.69 6.31
C MET A 54 -3.62 8.55 5.69
N LEU A 55 -2.74 8.86 4.74
CA LEU A 55 -1.84 7.89 4.13
C LEU A 55 -0.59 7.73 5.02
N PRO A 56 -0.25 6.50 5.45
CA PRO A 56 0.98 6.27 6.18
C PRO A 56 2.20 6.44 5.26
N PRO A 57 3.34 6.91 5.78
CA PRO A 57 4.54 7.08 4.98
C PRO A 57 5.24 5.75 4.72
N THR A 58 5.97 5.69 3.61
CA THR A 58 7.12 4.79 3.49
C THR A 58 8.36 5.55 3.98
N ILE A 59 8.83 5.25 5.20
CA ILE A 59 10.00 5.94 5.76
C ILE A 59 11.32 5.41 5.17
N ASN A 60 12.40 6.17 5.35
CA ASN A 60 13.74 5.86 4.81
C ASN A 60 13.78 5.80 3.28
N TYR A 61 12.88 6.54 2.61
CA TYR A 61 12.85 6.65 1.15
C TYR A 61 13.71 7.83 0.70
N GLU A 62 14.96 7.58 0.35
CA GLU A 62 15.91 8.65 -0.02
C GLU A 62 16.23 8.66 -1.52
N THR A 63 16.42 7.48 -2.10
CA THR A 63 16.83 7.31 -3.50
C THR A 63 15.73 6.56 -4.25
N PRO A 64 15.11 7.17 -5.28
CA PRO A 64 14.20 6.45 -6.16
C PRO A 64 14.93 5.35 -6.93
N ASP A 65 14.34 4.15 -6.97
CA ASP A 65 14.84 3.04 -7.76
C ASP A 65 14.28 3.08 -9.19
N GLU A 66 15.08 2.62 -10.16
CA GLU A 66 14.62 2.45 -11.54
C GLU A 66 13.41 1.50 -11.60
N GLY A 67 12.38 1.89 -12.37
CA GLY A 67 11.12 1.13 -12.49
C GLY A 67 10.13 1.32 -11.34
N LEU A 68 10.55 1.90 -10.20
CA LEU A 68 9.68 2.27 -9.10
C LEU A 68 9.24 3.74 -9.24
N ASP A 69 8.21 3.98 -10.05
CA ASP A 69 7.75 5.30 -10.49
C ASP A 69 6.34 5.67 -9.99
N LEU A 70 5.78 4.91 -9.04
CA LEU A 70 4.50 5.23 -8.39
C LEU A 70 4.70 6.21 -7.23
N ASP A 71 3.60 6.74 -6.71
CA ASP A 71 3.60 7.59 -5.53
C ASP A 71 3.69 6.73 -4.25
N TYR A 72 4.91 6.50 -3.75
CA TYR A 72 5.19 5.68 -2.56
C TYR A 72 4.99 6.37 -1.19
N VAL A 73 4.39 7.57 -1.18
CA VAL A 73 4.19 8.39 0.04
C VAL A 73 5.49 8.53 0.87
N PRO A 74 6.55 9.15 0.29
CA PRO A 74 7.88 9.10 0.89
C PRO A 74 7.99 9.94 2.17
N ASN A 75 8.52 9.32 3.23
CA ASN A 75 8.99 9.90 4.50
C ASN A 75 7.98 10.64 5.39
N LYS A 76 6.92 11.21 4.84
CA LYS A 76 5.92 11.98 5.58
C LYS A 76 4.51 11.48 5.30
N ALA A 77 3.74 11.30 6.37
CA ALA A 77 2.32 11.01 6.25
C ALA A 77 1.62 12.13 5.46
N ARG A 78 0.57 11.76 4.72
CA ARG A 78 -0.14 12.70 3.85
C ARG A 78 -1.65 12.56 4.04
N ALA A 79 -2.28 13.65 4.45
CA ALA A 79 -3.75 13.73 4.51
C ALA A 79 -4.32 13.65 3.08
N LYS A 80 -5.27 12.74 2.86
CA LYS A 80 -5.98 12.55 1.59
C LYS A 80 -7.28 11.82 1.91
N THR A 81 -8.40 12.19 1.28
CA THR A 81 -9.61 11.38 1.41
C THR A 81 -9.36 9.96 0.88
N VAL A 82 -9.46 8.96 1.76
CA VAL A 82 -9.25 7.54 1.44
C VAL A 82 -10.59 6.83 1.48
N ARG A 83 -11.23 6.70 0.31
CA ARG A 83 -12.52 6.01 0.18
C ARG A 83 -12.40 4.50 0.28
N ALA A 84 -11.28 3.95 -0.19
CA ALA A 84 -10.95 2.54 -0.12
C ALA A 84 -9.43 2.38 -0.18
N ALA A 85 -8.94 1.26 0.37
CA ALA A 85 -7.55 0.84 0.30
C ALA A 85 -7.47 -0.67 0.01
N ILE A 86 -6.33 -1.08 -0.54
CA ILE A 86 -6.02 -2.48 -0.81
C ILE A 86 -4.78 -2.84 0.02
N SER A 87 -4.85 -3.94 0.75
CA SER A 87 -3.72 -4.53 1.47
C SER A 87 -3.24 -5.77 0.70
N ASN A 88 -2.06 -5.68 0.09
CA ASN A 88 -1.42 -6.77 -0.63
C ASN A 88 -0.53 -7.60 0.30
N SER A 89 -0.51 -8.91 0.10
CA SER A 89 0.40 -9.82 0.80
C SER A 89 0.85 -10.91 -0.18
N PHE A 90 2.11 -10.79 -0.62
CA PHE A 90 2.74 -11.70 -1.56
C PHE A 90 3.88 -12.44 -0.84
N GLY A 91 3.62 -13.70 -0.51
CA GLY A 91 4.49 -14.52 0.32
C GLY A 91 5.23 -15.61 -0.46
N PHE A 92 6.18 -16.24 0.21
CA PHE A 92 6.93 -17.37 -0.35
C PHE A 92 6.02 -18.52 -0.79
N GLY A 93 6.45 -19.25 -1.82
CA GLY A 93 5.67 -20.35 -2.40
C GLY A 93 4.59 -19.92 -3.40
N GLY A 94 4.57 -18.64 -3.80
CA GLY A 94 3.58 -18.12 -4.75
C GLY A 94 2.21 -17.82 -4.12
N HIS A 95 2.15 -17.66 -2.80
CA HIS A 95 0.94 -17.30 -2.10
C HIS A 95 0.66 -15.80 -2.25
N ASN A 96 -0.36 -15.46 -3.02
CA ASN A 96 -0.76 -14.07 -3.24
C ASN A 96 -2.17 -13.83 -2.70
N ALA A 97 -2.33 -12.83 -1.84
CA ALA A 97 -3.61 -12.40 -1.30
C ALA A 97 -3.75 -10.87 -1.35
N CYS A 98 -4.94 -10.40 -1.71
CA CYS A 98 -5.30 -8.97 -1.71
C CYS A 98 -6.62 -8.80 -0.98
N LEU A 99 -6.68 -7.90 -0.01
CA LEU A 99 -7.90 -7.54 0.71
C LEU A 99 -8.27 -6.09 0.42
N VAL A 100 -9.55 -5.83 0.17
CA VAL A 100 -10.07 -4.47 -0.04
C VAL A 100 -10.84 -4.03 1.19
N VAL A 101 -10.50 -2.85 1.71
CA VAL A 101 -11.25 -2.17 2.76
C VAL A 101 -11.83 -0.89 2.21
N LYS A 102 -13.12 -0.63 2.48
CA LYS A 102 -13.83 0.56 2.02
C LYS A 102 -14.39 1.31 3.22
N LYS A 103 -14.35 2.65 3.16
CA LYS A 103 -14.96 3.51 4.17
C LYS A 103 -16.44 3.17 4.30
N TYR A 104 -16.88 2.92 5.53
CA TYR A 104 -18.28 2.71 5.80
C TYR A 104 -19.04 4.01 5.50
N ALA A 105 -20.06 3.90 4.66
CA ALA A 105 -21.01 4.97 4.41
C ALA A 105 -22.39 4.41 4.76
N LYS A 106 -23.06 5.03 5.73
CA LYS A 106 -24.44 4.68 6.06
C LYS A 106 -25.31 5.15 4.90
N GLU A 107 -26.02 4.24 4.26
CA GLU A 107 -27.03 4.61 3.25
C GLU A 107 -28.08 5.50 3.94
N SER A 108 -28.39 6.62 3.28
CA SER A 108 -29.39 7.60 3.73
C SER A 108 -30.74 7.31 3.10
#